data_AF-A0A962Q9K3-F1
#
_entry.id   AF-A0A962Q9K3-F1
#
_cell.length_a   1.000
_cell.length_b   1.000
_cell.length_c   1.000
_cell.angle_alpha   90.00
_cell.angle_beta   90.00
_cell.angle_gamma   90.00
#
_symmetry.space_group_name_H-M   'P 1'
#
loop_
_entity.id
_entity.type
_entity.pdbx_description
1 polymer ?
#
loop_
_entity_poly.entity_id
_entity_poly.type
_entity_poly.pdbx_seq_one_letter_code
_entity_poly.pdbx_strand_id
1 'polypeptide(L)'
;MPRKSNPDVRKAFEQIPITPEQLDELYKCYDDPLYCIKNYFKIRHPTKGLVKFDMYDYQEEVIRRAQKNRFNVILFPRQSGKCNFASVRIYVRENKEFTFFQRIINKVLLWLIN
;
A
#
# COMPACT_ATOMS: atom_id res chain seq x y z
N MET A 1 13.96 18.78 -20.00
CA MET A 1 15.22 18.48 -19.28
C MET A 1 15.13 17.06 -18.74
N PRO A 2 16.05 16.14 -19.08
CA PRO A 2 16.01 14.78 -18.56
C PRO A 2 16.38 14.83 -17.07
N ARG A 3 15.48 14.38 -16.20
CA ARG A 3 15.73 14.33 -14.75
C ARG A 3 16.85 13.32 -14.49
N LYS A 4 17.90 13.73 -13.78
CA LYS A 4 18.94 12.83 -13.23
C LYS A 4 18.26 11.63 -12.56
N SER A 5 18.72 10.42 -12.89
CA SER A 5 18.27 9.19 -12.25
C SER A 5 18.55 9.27 -10.75
N ASN A 6 17.52 9.22 -9.90
CA ASN A 6 17.69 9.17 -8.45
C ASN A 6 18.36 7.85 -8.06
N PRO A 7 19.49 7.82 -7.34
CA PRO A 7 20.14 6.59 -6.90
C PRO A 7 19.26 5.74 -5.98
N ASP A 8 18.36 6.37 -5.22
CA ASP A 8 17.46 5.70 -4.29
C ASP A 8 16.28 5.00 -4.98
N VAL A 9 16.12 5.22 -6.29
CA VAL A 9 15.02 4.67 -7.09
C VAL A 9 15.56 3.63 -8.04
N ARG A 10 14.99 2.43 -7.97
CA ARG A 10 15.35 1.30 -8.82
C ARG A 10 15.07 1.61 -10.29
N LYS A 11 15.89 1.04 -11.17
CA LYS A 11 15.64 1.14 -12.62
C LYS A 11 14.50 0.21 -13.01
N ALA A 12 13.75 0.59 -14.03
CA ALA A 12 12.71 -0.28 -14.58
C ALA A 12 13.34 -1.56 -15.14
N PHE A 13 12.70 -2.71 -14.90
CA PHE A 13 13.10 -4.03 -15.40
C PHE A 13 14.45 -4.56 -14.91
N GLU A 14 15.00 -3.99 -13.83
CA GLU A 14 16.20 -4.51 -13.19
C GLU A 14 15.89 -5.89 -12.58
N GLN A 15 16.60 -6.92 -13.05
CA GLN A 15 16.46 -8.29 -12.55
C GLN A 15 17.12 -8.40 -11.18
N ILE A 16 16.35 -8.86 -10.20
CA ILE A 16 16.80 -8.92 -8.81
C ILE A 16 16.65 -10.36 -8.36
N PRO A 17 17.73 -11.01 -7.91
CA PRO A 17 17.59 -12.31 -7.27
C PRO A 17 16.82 -12.10 -5.95
N ILE A 18 15.61 -12.66 -5.88
CA ILE A 18 14.80 -12.68 -4.66
C ILE A 18 15.17 -13.95 -3.90
N THR A 19 15.65 -13.81 -2.67
CA THR A 19 15.89 -14.96 -1.80
C THR A 19 14.57 -15.52 -1.28
N PRO A 20 14.50 -16.81 -0.89
CA PRO A 20 13.28 -17.39 -0.31
C PRO A 20 12.77 -16.62 0.92
N GLU A 21 13.68 -16.11 1.75
CA GLU A 21 13.35 -15.28 2.92
C GLU A 21 12.71 -13.94 2.54
N GLN A 22 13.23 -13.29 1.50
CA GLN A 22 12.64 -12.04 0.98
C GLN A 22 11.26 -12.27 0.40
N LEU A 23 11.04 -13.43 -0.23
CA LEU A 23 9.73 -13.80 -0.75
C LEU A 23 8.71 -14.03 0.38
N ASP A 24 9.10 -14.76 1.43
CA ASP A 24 8.28 -14.95 2.63
C ASP A 24 7.92 -13.60 3.29
N GLU A 25 8.89 -12.69 3.37
CA GLU A 25 8.66 -11.36 3.92
C GLU A 25 7.69 -10.52 3.08
N LEU A 26 7.74 -10.65 1.75
CA LEU A 26 6.77 -10.03 0.85
C LEU A 26 5.36 -10.59 1.08
N TYR A 27 5.22 -11.89 1.30
CA TYR A 27 3.93 -12.49 1.64
C TYR A 27 3.38 -11.96 2.98
N LYS A 28 4.23 -11.87 4.02
CA LYS A 28 3.83 -11.27 5.30
C LYS A 28 3.36 -9.82 5.14
N CYS A 29 4.06 -9.04 4.34
CA CYS A 29 3.68 -7.65 4.05
C CYS A 29 2.39 -7.54 3.23
N TYR A 30 2.10 -8.55 2.39
CA TYR A 30 0.88 -8.61 1.60
C TYR A 30 -0.34 -8.97 2.46
N ASP A 31 -0.19 -9.95 3.35
CA ASP A 31 -1.26 -10.42 4.23
C ASP A 31 -1.60 -9.41 5.33
N ASP A 32 -0.59 -8.82 5.97
CA ASP A 32 -0.77 -7.81 7.01
C ASP A 32 -0.16 -6.44 6.64
N PRO A 33 -0.98 -5.46 6.22
CA PRO A 33 -0.52 -4.12 5.90
C PRO A 33 -0.02 -3.37 7.13
N LEU A 34 -0.49 -3.68 8.34
CA LEU A 34 0.03 -3.05 9.56
C LEU A 34 1.45 -3.48 9.84
N TYR A 35 1.74 -4.77 9.65
CA TYR A 35 3.09 -5.31 9.77
C TYR A 35 4.03 -4.62 8.76
N CYS A 36 3.61 -4.48 7.50
CA CYS A 36 4.37 -3.79 6.47
C CYS A 36 4.69 -2.33 6.89
N ILE A 37 3.68 -1.59 7.34
CA ILE A 37 3.84 -0.18 7.71
C ILE A 37 4.80 -0.04 8.90
N LYS A 38 4.59 -0.80 9.99
CA LYS A 38 5.41 -0.68 11.21
C LYS A 38 6.88 -1.02 10.99
N ASN A 39 7.17 -1.98 10.10
CA ASN A 39 8.53 -2.47 9.90
C ASN A 39 9.31 -1.71 8.83
N TYR A 40 8.65 -1.29 7.75
CA TYR A 40 9.33 -0.77 6.56
C TYR A 40 9.16 0.73 6.36
N PHE A 41 8.11 1.35 6.91
CA PHE A 41 7.83 2.76 6.64
C PHE A 41 8.62 3.63 7.61
N LYS A 42 9.21 4.70 7.07
CA LYS A 42 9.98 5.68 7.84
C LYS A 42 9.46 7.08 7.58
N ILE A 43 9.38 7.88 8.64
CA ILE A 43 9.02 9.30 8.57
C ILE A 43 10.25 10.16 8.90
N ARG A 44 10.31 11.35 8.32
CA ARG A 44 11.30 12.35 8.69
C ARG A 44 10.80 13.11 9.92
N HIS A 45 11.41 12.84 11.06
CA HIS A 45 11.23 13.60 12.28
C HIS A 45 12.14 14.85 12.25
N PRO A 46 11.64 16.05 12.63
CA PRO A 46 12.41 17.30 12.57
C PRO A 46 13.77 17.24 13.29
N THR A 47 13.80 16.59 14.46
CA THR A 47 15.03 16.51 15.30
C THR A 47 15.76 15.17 15.19
N LYS A 48 15.04 14.07 14.93
CA LYS A 48 15.56 12.69 15.06
C LYS A 48 15.93 12.08 13.71
N GLY A 49 15.72 12.80 12.61
CA GLY A 49 15.96 12.30 11.26
C GLY A 49 14.94 11.24 10.84
N LEU A 50 15.38 10.21 10.11
CA LEU A 50 14.51 9.14 9.64
C LEU A 50 14.22 8.15 10.78
N VAL A 51 12.98 8.16 11.26
CA VAL A 51 12.50 7.24 12.31
C VAL A 51 11.44 6.31 11.73
N LYS A 52 11.28 5.12 12.32
CA LYS A 52 10.18 4.21 11.96
C LYS A 52 8.84 4.91 12.18
N PHE A 53 7.89 4.66 11.28
CA PHE A 53 6.55 5.20 11.42
C PHE A 53 5.76 4.35 12.42
N ASP A 54 5.62 4.88 13.62
CA ASP A 54 4.74 4.31 14.64
C ASP A 54 3.37 4.97 14.54
N MET A 55 2.34 4.14 14.35
CA MET A 55 0.98 4.62 14.13
C MET A 55 0.27 4.87 15.46
N TYR A 56 -0.64 5.84 15.47
CA TYR A 56 -1.57 5.97 16.60
C TYR A 56 -2.60 4.84 16.58
N ASP A 57 -3.11 4.45 17.76
CA ASP A 57 -4.07 3.35 17.91
C ASP A 57 -5.29 3.48 16.97
N TYR A 58 -5.81 4.71 16.83
CA TYR A 58 -6.96 4.97 15.96
C TYR A 58 -6.63 4.76 14.48
N GLN A 59 -5.38 4.98 14.05
CA GLN A 59 -4.94 4.77 12.67
C GLN A 59 -4.86 3.27 12.37
N GLU A 60 -4.38 2.48 13.31
CA GLU A 60 -4.37 1.01 13.19
C GLU A 60 -5.79 0.47 13.08
N GLU A 61 -6.68 0.94 13.94
CA GLU A 61 -8.08 0.52 13.97
C GLU A 61 -8.78 0.79 12.63
N VAL A 62 -8.48 1.94 12.01
CA VAL A 62 -8.99 2.32 10.70
C VAL A 62 -8.48 1.38 9.61
N ILE A 63 -7.20 1.02 9.63
CA ILE A 63 -6.62 0.07 8.67
C ILE A 63 -7.23 -1.32 8.84
N ARG A 64 -7.42 -1.79 10.08
CA ARG A 64 -8.09 -3.07 10.36
C ARG A 64 -9.53 -3.09 9.85
N ARG A 65 -10.28 -2.01 10.06
CA ARG A 65 -11.63 -1.85 9.49
C ARG A 65 -11.59 -1.82 7.96
N ALA A 66 -10.60 -1.16 7.38
CA ALA A 66 -10.40 -1.12 5.92
C ALA A 66 -10.13 -2.51 5.31
N GLN A 67 -9.38 -3.37 5.99
CA GLN A 67 -9.17 -4.75 5.55
C GLN A 67 -10.43 -5.61 5.72
N LYS A 68 -11.13 -5.47 6.85
CA LYS A 68 -12.28 -6.31 7.19
C LYS A 68 -13.51 -6.01 6.33
N ASN A 69 -13.71 -4.74 5.99
CA ASN A 69 -14.92 -4.25 5.33
C ASN A 69 -14.58 -3.64 3.98
N ARG A 70 -15.28 -4.09 2.93
CA ARG A 70 -15.12 -3.54 1.56
C ARG A 70 -15.48 -2.05 1.47
N PHE A 71 -16.46 -1.61 2.26
CA PHE A 71 -16.93 -0.23 2.33
C PHE A 71 -16.85 0.25 3.78
N ASN A 72 -16.20 1.39 4.00
CA ASN A 72 -16.06 2.01 5.32
C ASN A 72 -16.38 3.50 5.22
N VAL A 73 -17.20 3.99 6.13
CA VAL A 73 -17.43 5.42 6.34
C VAL A 73 -16.74 5.79 7.63
N ILE A 74 -15.81 6.75 7.57
CA ILE A 74 -15.02 7.16 8.72
C ILE A 74 -15.13 8.68 8.87
N LEU A 75 -15.55 9.13 10.04
CA LEU A 75 -15.61 10.55 10.39
C LEU A 75 -14.30 10.95 11.08
N PHE A 76 -13.58 11.92 10.52
CA PHE A 76 -12.33 12.42 11.09
C PHE A 76 -12.33 13.94 11.26
N PRO A 77 -11.84 14.47 12.41
CA PRO A 77 -11.61 15.91 12.56
C PRO A 77 -10.50 16.41 11.62
N ARG A 78 -10.38 17.72 11.42
CA ARG A 78 -9.30 18.32 10.61
C ARG A 78 -7.96 18.19 11.35
N GLN A 79 -6.86 18.15 10.59
CA GLN A 79 -5.48 18.17 11.11
C GLN A 79 -5.15 17.07 12.14
N SER A 80 -5.93 15.98 12.18
CA SER A 80 -5.72 14.88 13.12
C SER A 80 -4.54 13.98 12.77
N GLY A 81 -3.63 14.38 11.88
CA GLY A 81 -2.61 13.50 11.32
C GLY A 81 -3.17 12.46 10.34
N LYS A 82 -4.40 12.65 9.82
CA LYS A 82 -4.90 11.91 8.66
C LYS A 82 -4.12 12.34 7.42
N CYS A 83 -3.46 11.40 6.73
CA CYS A 83 -2.93 11.68 5.40
C CYS A 83 -4.09 12.04 4.46
N ASN A 84 -3.90 13.01 3.55
CA ASN A 84 -4.91 13.43 2.57
C ASN A 84 -5.38 12.31 1.63
N PHE A 85 -4.73 11.14 1.66
CA PHE A 85 -5.10 9.95 0.93
C PHE A 85 -5.24 8.76 1.89
N ALA A 86 -6.44 8.17 1.94
CA ALA A 86 -6.68 6.85 2.54
C ALA A 86 -6.04 5.69 1.73
N SER A 87 -5.37 6.02 0.62
CA SER A 87 -4.68 5.05 -0.23
C SER A 87 -3.20 5.37 -0.31
N VAL A 88 -2.37 4.60 0.39
CA VAL A 88 -1.00 4.35 -0.10
C VAL A 88 -1.17 3.39 -1.27
N ARG A 89 -1.34 3.92 -2.48
CA ARG A 89 -1.29 3.09 -3.69
C ARG A 89 0.17 2.71 -3.93
N ILE A 90 0.53 1.51 -3.53
CA ILE A 90 1.77 0.87 -4.01
C ILE A 90 1.51 0.52 -5.47
N TYR A 91 2.06 1.32 -6.38
CA TYR A 91 2.08 0.98 -7.80
C TYR A 91 3.18 -0.06 -8.01
N VAL A 92 2.83 -1.35 -7.90
CA VAL A 92 3.61 -2.37 -8.60
C VAL A 92 3.25 -2.21 -10.07
N ARG A 93 4.13 -1.54 -10.81
CA ARG A 93 3.97 -1.34 -12.25
C ARG A 93 4.22 -2.66 -12.98
N GLU A 94 3.32 -3.61 -12.81
CA GLU A 94 3.06 -4.56 -13.88
C GLU A 94 2.22 -3.85 -14.93
N ASN A 95 2.58 -4.00 -16.19
CA ASN A 95 1.86 -3.47 -17.35
C ASN A 95 0.49 -4.15 -17.53
N LYS A 96 -0.38 -4.13 -16.52
CA LYS A 96 -1.79 -4.50 -16.60
C LYS A 96 -2.58 -3.59 -15.67
N GLU A 97 -3.38 -2.70 -16.24
CA GLU A 97 -4.37 -1.94 -15.49
C GLU A 97 -5.41 -2.89 -14.90
N PHE A 98 -5.17 -3.38 -13.69
CA PHE A 98 -6.18 -4.14 -12.97
C PHE A 98 -7.10 -3.15 -12.24
N THR A 99 -8.07 -2.61 -12.97
CA THR A 99 -9.15 -1.86 -12.34
C THR A 99 -10.08 -2.86 -11.63
N PHE A 100 -10.32 -2.62 -10.34
CA PHE A 100 -11.27 -3.36 -9.51
C PHE A 100 -12.69 -3.41 -10.09
N PHE A 101 -13.00 -2.55 -11.06
CA PHE A 101 -14.26 -2.48 -11.79
C PHE A 101 -14.46 -3.59 -12.83
N GLN A 102 -13.38 -4.17 -13.41
CA GLN A 102 -13.52 -5.26 -14.39
C GLN A 102 -13.97 -6.59 -13.76
N ARG A 103 -13.67 -6.86 -12.48
CA ARG A 103 -14.10 -8.09 -11.79
C ARG A 103 -15.62 -8.14 -11.54
N ILE A 104 -16.30 -6.99 -11.53
CA ILE A 104 -17.76 -6.92 -11.35
C ILE A 104 -18.47 -7.20 -12.68
N ILE A 105 -18.01 -6.56 -13.77
CA ILE A 105 -18.60 -6.75 -15.11
C ILE A 105 -18.47 -8.21 -15.57
N ASN A 106 -17.30 -8.84 -15.40
CA ASN A 106 -17.10 -10.24 -15.82
C ASN A 106 -17.89 -11.25 -14.96
N LYS A 107 -18.15 -10.94 -13.68
CA LYS A 107 -19.02 -11.78 -12.83
C LYS A 107 -20.50 -11.66 -13.21
N VAL A 108 -20.95 -10.49 -13.67
CA VAL A 108 -22.33 -10.25 -14.11
C VAL A 108 -22.55 -10.83 -15.52
N LEU A 109 -21.58 -10.72 -16.43
CA LEU A 109 -21.66 -11.31 -17.78
C LEU A 109 -21.65 -12.85 -17.74
N LEU A 110 -20.86 -13.48 -16.87
CA LEU A 110 -20.87 -14.94 -16.69
C LEU A 110 -22.16 -15.47 -16.03
N TRP A 111 -22.93 -14.60 -15.36
CA TRP A 111 -24.22 -14.95 -14.75
C TRP A 111 -25.41 -14.74 -15.70
N LEU A 112 -25.26 -14.00 -16.80
CA LEU A 112 -26.29 -13.77 -17.81
C LEU A 112 -26.23 -14.74 -19.01
N ILE A 113 -25.19 -15.59 -19.08
CA ILE A 113 -24.94 -16.54 -20.17
C ILE A 113 -25.12 -18.02 -19.71
N ASN A 114 -25.49 -18.24 -18.43
CA ASN A 114 -26.03 -19.50 -17.88
C ASN A 114 -27.44 -19.24 -17.35
#